data_AF-A0A353PLT9-F1
#
_entry.id   AF-A0A353PLT9-F1
#
_cell.length_a   1.000
_cell.length_b   1.000
_cell.length_c   1.000
_cell.angle_alpha   90.00
_cell.angle_beta   90.00
_cell.angle_gamma   90.00
#
_symmetry.space_group_name_H-M   'P 1'
#
loop_
_entity.id
_entity.type
_entity.pdbx_description
1 polymer ?
#
loop_
_entity_poly.entity_id
_entity_poly.type
_entity_poly.pdbx_seq_one_letter_code
_entity_poly.pdbx_strand_id
1 'polypeptide(L)' 'NQLLRAEGVTTLTIPSSELSRGRGGPRCMSMPLVREDIK' A
#
# COMPACT_ATOMS: atom_id res chain seq x y z
N ASN A 1 3.35 -10.73 1.57
CA ASN A 1 3.00 -10.28 0.20
C ASN A 1 3.02 -11.35 -0.88
N GLN A 2 3.44 -12.60 -0.61
CA GLN A 2 3.43 -13.67 -1.63
C GLN A 2 2.03 -13.99 -2.16
N LEU A 3 1.01 -14.08 -1.29
CA LEU A 3 -0.38 -14.29 -1.69
C LEU A 3 -0.88 -13.21 -2.67
N LEU A 4 -0.64 -11.93 -2.37
CA LEU A 4 -1.01 -10.81 -3.25
C LEU A 4 -0.36 -10.94 -4.64
N ARG A 5 0.91 -11.35 -4.68
CA ARG A 5 1.62 -11.58 -5.96
C ARG A 5 1.06 -12.78 -6.70
N ALA A 6 0.67 -13.84 -6.00
CA ALA A 6 0.06 -15.04 -6.59
C ALA A 6 -1.32 -14.74 -7.22
N GLU A 7 -2.09 -13.84 -6.60
CA GLU A 7 -3.37 -13.34 -7.13
C GLU A 7 -3.21 -12.26 -8.22
N GLY A 8 -2.01 -12.11 -8.80
CA GLY A 8 -1.75 -11.17 -9.89
C GLY A 8 -1.65 -9.69 -9.49
N VAL A 9 -1.65 -9.37 -8.19
CA VAL A 9 -1.51 -7.99 -7.72
C VAL A 9 -0.03 -7.59 -7.67
N THR A 10 0.33 -6.55 -8.43
CA THR A 10 1.68 -5.97 -8.35
C THR A 10 1.89 -5.28 -7.01
N THR A 11 2.81 -5.80 -6.20
CA THR A 11 3.12 -5.23 -4.88
C THR A 11 4.39 -4.38 -4.93
N LEU A 12 4.26 -3.07 -4.73
CA LEU A 12 5.38 -2.16 -4.52
C LEU A 12 5.71 -2.09 -3.03
N THR A 13 6.91 -2.55 -2.64
CA THR A 13 7.30 -2.65 -1.23
C THR A 13 8.31 -1.58 -0.83
N ILE A 14 8.16 -1.07 0.39
CA ILE A 14 9.12 -0.18 1.06
C ILE A 14 9.53 -0.77 2.41
N PRO A 15 10.72 -0.48 2.93
CA PRO A 15 11.08 -0.85 4.30
C PRO A 15 10.17 -0.12 5.30
N SER A 16 9.66 -0.84 6.29
CA SER A 16 8.62 -0.34 7.22
C SER A 16 9.14 0.04 8.61
N SER A 17 10.38 -0.36 8.97
CA SER A 17 11.05 -0.19 10.28
C SER A 17 10.21 0.51 11.37
N GLU A 18 10.43 1.81 11.60
CA GLU A 18 9.76 2.60 12.63
C GLU A 18 8.32 2.99 12.28
N LEU A 19 7.97 3.04 10.99
CA LEU A 19 6.63 3.42 10.53
C LEU A 19 5.56 2.44 11.01
N SER A 20 5.86 1.14 10.95
CA SER A 20 4.96 0.09 11.47
C SER A 20 4.76 0.18 12.99
N ARG A 21 5.75 0.68 13.74
CA ARG A 21 5.63 0.87 15.20
C ARG A 21 4.60 1.95 15.54
N GLY A 22 4.47 2.96 14.68
CA GLY A 22 3.39 3.95 14.72
C GLY A 22 2.02 3.41 14.31
N ARG A 23 1.89 2.11 14.01
CA ARG A 23 0.65 1.44 13.55
C ARG A 23 0.08 2.04 12.24
N GLY A 24 0.94 2.64 11.42
CA GLY A 24 0.56 3.27 10.15
C GLY A 24 0.98 2.46 8.93
N GLY A 25 0.01 2.05 8.10
CA GLY A 25 0.28 1.53 6.76
C GLY A 25 0.20 2.63 5.69
N PRO A 26 0.61 2.36 4.43
CA PRO A 26 0.55 3.34 3.34
C PRO A 26 -0.83 3.97 3.14
N ARG A 27 -1.91 3.22 3.40
CA ARG A 27 -3.28 3.72 3.35
C ARG A 27 -3.59 4.71 4.47
N CYS A 28 -3.09 4.47 5.69
CA CYS A 28 -3.23 5.38 6.83
C CYS A 28 -2.43 6.68 6.62
N MET A 29 -1.31 6.59 5.88
CA MET A 29 -0.39 7.70 5.61
C MET A 29 -0.68 8.44 4.29
N SER A 30 -1.86 8.24 3.69
CA SER A 30 -2.21 8.89 2.43
C SER A 30 -3.63 9.43 2.42
N MET A 31 -3.80 10.58 1.75
CA MET A 31 -5.09 11.20 1.46
C MET A 31 -5.19 11.43 -0.05
N PRO A 32 -5.79 10.50 -0.81
CA PRO A 32 -5.97 10.71 -2.25
C PRO A 32 -6.92 11.88 -2.50
N LEU A 33 -6.45 12.91 -3.20
CA LEU A 33 -7.28 14.07 -3.56
C LEU A 33 -8.00 13.87 -4.90
N VAL A 34 -7.34 13.23 -5.86
CA VAL A 34 -7.86 12.98 -7.20
C VAL A 34 -7.44 11.58 -7.64
N ARG A 35 -8.34 10.87 -8.31
CA ARG A 35 -8.08 9.60 -8.99
C ARG A 35 -8.80 9.63 -10.34
N GLU A 36 -8.24 8.98 -11.34
CA GLU A 36 -8.94 8.73 -12.60
C GLU A 36 -10.09 7.74 -12.36
N ASP A 37 -11.16 7.88 -13.14
CA ASP A 37 -12.28 6.95 -13.09
C ASP A 37 -11.85 5.57 -13.57
N ILE A 38 -12.51 4.56 -13.02
CA ILE A 38 -12.34 3.18 -13.47
C ILE A 38 -13.02 3.04 -14.83
N LYS A 39 -12.34 2.39 -15.78
CA LYS A 39 -12.90 2.07 -17.09
C LYS A 39 -14.03 1.04 -17.00
#